data_AF-A0A2V9YSP0-F1
#
_entry.id   AF-A0A2V9YSP0-F1
#
_cell.length_a   1.000
_cell.length_b   1.000
_cell.length_c   1.000
_cell.angle_alpha   90.00
_cell.angle_beta   90.00
_cell.angle_gamma   90.00
#
_symmetry.space_group_name_H-M   'P 1'
#
loop_
_entity.id
_entity.type
_entity.pdbx_description
1 polymer ?
#
loop_
_entity_poly.entity_id
_entity_poly.type
_entity_poly.pdbx_seq_one_letter_code
_entity_poly.pdbx_strand_id
1 'polypeptide(L)'
;MSYAFEGNCDKTIEYEQQVFDFYGSAKNFFQQGEIADEAARVCLDSGDLDTASKWYETGHDTGLKEPDIKPARQDLWNFRWEHAQGRIAARRGDQVQAQKHLAAAKAILNKGTIPEQAQFFPYLKGYVAFYAGDYKAALEGLNQANQNDPFIQCMIGQTYEKLGDKEKALEYYRKASMAASHNPAAAYAVPFAKKKLS
;
A
#
# COMPACT_ATOMS: atom_id res chain seq x y z
N MET A 1 -4.01 -4.52 13.74
CA MET A 1 -2.53 -4.38 13.82
C MET A 1 -1.69 -5.53 14.39
N SER A 2 -1.84 -6.06 15.63
CA SER A 2 -0.88 -7.08 16.14
C SER A 2 -0.76 -8.33 15.24
N TYR A 3 -1.90 -8.85 14.76
CA TYR A 3 -1.93 -9.97 13.81
C TYR A 3 -1.34 -9.65 12.43
N ALA A 4 -1.25 -8.37 12.06
CA ALA A 4 -0.59 -7.96 10.82
C ALA A 4 0.93 -8.22 10.88
N PHE A 5 1.56 -8.11 12.07
CA PHE A 5 2.98 -8.46 12.24
C PHE A 5 3.25 -9.96 12.11
N GLU A 6 2.22 -10.79 12.23
CA GLU A 6 2.26 -12.23 11.97
C GLU A 6 1.93 -12.55 10.51
N GLY A 7 1.61 -11.54 9.69
CA GLY A 7 1.12 -11.72 8.32
C GLY A 7 -0.26 -12.37 8.25
N ASN A 8 -1.07 -12.28 9.31
CA ASN A 8 -2.37 -12.94 9.40
C ASN A 8 -3.51 -11.98 9.02
N CYS A 9 -3.85 -11.98 7.72
CA CYS A 9 -4.95 -11.20 7.14
C CYS A 9 -6.31 -11.52 7.81
N ASP A 10 -6.67 -12.80 7.91
CA ASP A 10 -7.97 -13.22 8.45
C ASP A 10 -8.21 -12.72 9.86
N LYS A 11 -7.23 -12.91 10.75
CA LYS A 11 -7.33 -12.40 12.12
C LYS A 11 -7.30 -10.89 12.17
N THR A 12 -6.58 -10.22 11.28
CA THR A 12 -6.57 -8.75 11.22
C THR A 12 -7.97 -8.23 10.88
N ILE A 13 -8.62 -8.81 9.88
CA ILE A 13 -9.99 -8.48 9.48
C ILE A 13 -10.98 -8.71 10.61
N GLU A 14 -10.88 -9.82 11.36
CA GLU A 14 -11.80 -10.11 12.48
C GLU A 14 -11.90 -8.96 13.49
N TYR A 15 -10.78 -8.30 13.79
CA TYR A 15 -10.76 -7.16 14.71
C TYR A 15 -11.06 -5.83 14.01
N GLU A 16 -10.53 -5.60 12.81
CA GLU A 16 -10.76 -4.36 12.08
C GLU A 16 -12.21 -4.21 11.60
N GLN A 17 -12.92 -5.33 11.36
CA GLN A 17 -14.36 -5.32 11.10
C GLN A 17 -15.15 -4.70 12.27
N GLN A 18 -14.76 -4.96 13.52
CA GLN A 18 -15.46 -4.37 14.69
C GLN A 18 -15.29 -2.85 14.73
N VAL A 19 -14.09 -2.36 14.37
CA VAL A 19 -13.79 -0.92 14.30
C VAL A 19 -14.50 -0.29 13.10
N PHE A 20 -14.54 -0.99 11.97
CA PHE A 20 -15.31 -0.60 10.78
C PHE A 20 -16.80 -0.45 11.11
N ASP A 21 -17.40 -1.45 11.76
CA ASP A 21 -18.81 -1.44 12.16
C ASP A 21 -19.11 -0.31 13.15
N PHE A 22 -18.19 -0.07 14.10
CA PHE A 22 -18.28 1.06 15.01
C PHE A 22 -18.36 2.40 14.26
N TYR A 23 -17.44 2.66 13.32
CA TYR A 23 -17.49 3.90 12.54
C TYR A 23 -18.71 4.00 11.64
N GLY A 24 -19.20 2.88 11.12
CA GLY A 24 -20.49 2.81 10.41
C GLY A 24 -21.66 3.22 11.29
N SER A 25 -21.72 2.73 12.53
CA SER A 25 -22.76 3.10 13.50
C SER A 25 -22.71 4.60 13.87
N ALA A 26 -21.50 5.15 13.94
CA ALA A 26 -21.25 6.57 14.18
C ALA A 26 -21.44 7.45 12.93
N LYS A 27 -21.76 6.83 11.76
CA LYS A 27 -21.85 7.49 10.45
C LYS A 27 -20.59 8.27 10.07
N ASN A 28 -19.43 7.84 10.57
CA ASN A 28 -18.13 8.40 10.21
C ASN A 28 -17.55 7.60 9.04
N PHE A 29 -18.11 7.83 7.86
CA PHE A 29 -17.76 7.07 6.64
C PHE A 29 -16.31 7.25 6.21
N PHE A 30 -15.69 8.40 6.52
CA PHE A 30 -14.28 8.60 6.25
C PHE A 30 -13.42 7.61 7.05
N GLN A 31 -13.56 7.57 8.38
CA GLN A 31 -12.80 6.65 9.22
C GLN A 31 -13.18 5.19 8.95
N GLN A 32 -14.45 4.92 8.65
CA GLN A 32 -14.89 3.60 8.24
C GLN A 32 -14.14 3.12 6.97
N GLY A 33 -14.00 3.99 5.98
CA GLY A 33 -13.20 3.71 4.78
C GLY A 33 -11.71 3.49 5.08
N GLU A 34 -11.12 4.31 5.96
CA GLU A 34 -9.70 4.19 6.33
C GLU A 34 -9.38 2.82 6.95
N ILE A 35 -10.25 2.32 7.83
CA ILE A 35 -10.09 1.01 8.46
C ILE A 35 -10.18 -0.12 7.43
N ALA A 36 -11.06 0.01 6.43
CA ALA A 36 -11.14 -0.97 5.36
C ALA A 36 -9.87 -0.97 4.48
N ASP A 37 -9.31 0.20 4.16
CA ASP A 37 -8.04 0.32 3.42
C ASP A 37 -6.84 -0.22 4.23
N GLU A 38 -6.85 -0.08 5.57
CA GLU A 38 -5.87 -0.68 6.47
C GLU A 38 -5.94 -2.22 6.42
N ALA A 39 -7.13 -2.80 6.57
CA ALA A 39 -7.36 -4.25 6.47
C ALA A 39 -6.91 -4.79 5.11
N ALA A 40 -7.31 -4.09 4.04
CA ALA A 40 -6.93 -4.43 2.67
C ALA A 40 -5.42 -4.41 2.47
N ARG A 41 -4.73 -3.43 3.07
CA ARG A 41 -3.27 -3.32 3.00
C ARG A 41 -2.60 -4.52 3.64
N VAL A 42 -3.07 -4.95 4.82
CA VAL A 42 -2.52 -6.12 5.50
C VAL A 42 -2.71 -7.37 4.64
N CYS A 43 -3.89 -7.58 4.08
CA CYS A 43 -4.16 -8.72 3.21
C CYS A 43 -3.31 -8.73 1.94
N LEU A 44 -3.11 -7.58 1.31
CA LEU A 44 -2.22 -7.43 0.16
C LEU A 44 -0.79 -7.84 0.53
N ASP A 45 -0.30 -7.39 1.66
CA ASP A 45 1.07 -7.67 2.13
C ASP A 45 1.24 -9.14 2.55
N SER A 46 0.17 -9.78 3.04
CA SER A 46 0.11 -11.23 3.33
C SER A 46 -0.04 -12.14 2.10
N GLY A 47 -0.39 -11.58 0.94
CA GLY A 47 -0.55 -12.36 -0.29
C GLY A 47 -1.98 -12.68 -0.69
N ASP A 48 -2.97 -12.35 0.14
CA ASP A 48 -4.39 -12.53 -0.19
C ASP A 48 -4.90 -11.35 -1.01
N LEU A 49 -4.69 -11.44 -2.32
CA LEU A 49 -5.02 -10.38 -3.27
C LEU A 49 -6.53 -10.19 -3.46
N ASP A 50 -7.31 -11.26 -3.32
CA ASP A 50 -8.75 -11.22 -3.54
C ASP A 50 -9.46 -10.55 -2.37
N THR A 51 -9.09 -10.94 -1.15
CA THR A 51 -9.57 -10.27 0.07
C THR A 51 -9.12 -8.82 0.11
N ALA A 52 -7.85 -8.54 -0.24
CA ALA A 52 -7.36 -7.16 -0.34
C ALA A 52 -8.17 -6.33 -1.34
N SER A 53 -8.46 -6.86 -2.53
CA SER A 53 -9.26 -6.15 -3.54
C SER A 53 -10.65 -5.81 -3.01
N LYS A 54 -11.32 -6.76 -2.36
CA LYS A 54 -12.67 -6.55 -1.80
C LYS A 54 -12.68 -5.48 -0.71
N TRP A 55 -11.68 -5.50 0.17
CA TRP A 55 -11.61 -4.53 1.27
C TRP A 55 -11.24 -3.12 0.79
N TYR A 56 -10.35 -2.98 -0.19
CA TYR A 56 -10.08 -1.68 -0.81
C TYR A 56 -11.32 -1.13 -1.53
N GLU A 57 -12.12 -1.98 -2.20
CA GLU A 57 -13.37 -1.57 -2.84
C GLU A 57 -14.37 -1.10 -1.78
N THR A 58 -14.48 -1.85 -0.69
CA THR A 58 -15.32 -1.50 0.46
C THR A 58 -14.91 -0.16 1.06
N GLY A 59 -13.60 0.08 1.21
CA GLY A 59 -13.05 1.33 1.75
C GLY A 59 -13.38 2.53 0.86
N HIS A 60 -13.11 2.39 -0.43
CA HIS A 60 -13.46 3.39 -1.45
C HIS A 60 -14.96 3.74 -1.45
N ASP A 61 -15.82 2.73 -1.62
CA ASP A 61 -17.26 2.94 -1.74
C ASP A 61 -17.89 3.46 -0.46
N THR A 62 -17.34 3.07 0.68
CA THR A 62 -17.77 3.58 1.99
C THR A 62 -17.36 5.03 2.17
N GLY A 63 -16.09 5.35 1.90
CA GLY A 63 -15.56 6.70 2.02
C GLY A 63 -16.31 7.73 1.17
N LEU A 64 -16.81 7.33 0.00
CA LEU A 64 -17.63 8.16 -0.88
C LEU A 64 -19.04 8.46 -0.36
N LYS A 65 -19.52 7.76 0.69
CA LYS A 65 -20.82 8.01 1.32
C LYS A 65 -20.80 9.14 2.34
N GLU A 66 -19.65 9.80 2.55
CA GLU A 66 -19.55 10.99 3.40
C GLU A 66 -20.60 12.05 2.97
N PRO A 67 -21.48 12.53 3.88
CA PRO A 67 -22.44 13.58 3.54
C PRO A 67 -21.74 14.85 3.06
N ASP A 68 -22.29 15.49 2.03
CA ASP A 68 -21.72 16.71 1.42
C ASP A 68 -20.23 16.59 1.06
N ILE A 69 -19.83 15.40 0.61
CA ILE A 69 -18.44 15.08 0.29
C ILE A 69 -17.82 16.09 -0.70
N LYS A 70 -16.69 16.66 -0.30
CA LYS A 70 -15.97 17.64 -1.11
C LYS A 70 -15.29 16.97 -2.30
N PRO A 71 -15.13 17.64 -3.46
CA PRO A 71 -14.44 17.09 -4.62
C PRO A 71 -13.03 16.55 -4.31
N ALA A 72 -12.25 17.26 -3.48
CA ALA A 72 -10.93 16.78 -3.05
C ALA A 72 -10.99 15.45 -2.27
N ARG A 73 -12.06 15.22 -1.50
CA ARG A 73 -12.25 13.96 -0.77
C ARG A 73 -12.64 12.83 -1.72
N GLN A 74 -13.43 13.10 -2.76
CA GLN A 74 -13.71 12.12 -3.81
C GLN A 74 -12.42 11.76 -4.57
N ASP A 75 -11.62 12.76 -4.95
CA ASP A 75 -10.33 12.53 -5.62
C ASP A 75 -9.35 11.75 -4.73
N LEU A 76 -9.34 11.99 -3.42
CA LEU A 76 -8.55 11.20 -2.47
C LEU A 76 -8.93 9.71 -2.52
N TRP A 77 -10.22 9.38 -2.43
CA TRP A 77 -10.69 8.00 -2.49
C TRP A 77 -10.38 7.36 -3.83
N ASN A 78 -10.66 8.06 -4.93
CA ASN A 78 -10.35 7.58 -6.28
C ASN A 78 -8.84 7.32 -6.45
N PHE A 79 -7.98 8.21 -5.94
CA PHE A 79 -6.52 8.03 -6.04
C PHE A 79 -6.06 6.79 -5.26
N ARG A 80 -6.55 6.60 -4.03
CA ARG A 80 -6.22 5.44 -3.20
C ARG A 80 -6.69 4.14 -3.83
N TRP A 81 -7.88 4.15 -4.43
CA TRP A 81 -8.43 3.01 -5.15
C TRP A 81 -7.59 2.64 -6.38
N GLU A 82 -7.28 3.61 -7.26
CA GLU A 82 -6.41 3.37 -8.41
C GLU A 82 -5.01 2.91 -7.99
N HIS A 83 -4.48 3.44 -6.88
CA HIS A 83 -3.21 3.01 -6.31
C HIS A 83 -3.26 1.54 -5.83
N ALA A 84 -4.32 1.15 -5.12
CA ALA A 84 -4.54 -0.22 -4.69
C ALA A 84 -4.70 -1.19 -5.87
N GLN A 85 -5.56 -0.84 -6.84
CA GLN A 85 -5.80 -1.64 -8.04
C GLN A 85 -4.52 -1.84 -8.86
N GLY A 86 -3.70 -0.79 -9.01
CA GLY A 86 -2.40 -0.90 -9.68
C GLY A 86 -1.45 -1.88 -9.01
N ARG A 87 -1.37 -1.86 -7.67
CA ARG A 87 -0.56 -2.82 -6.89
C ARG A 87 -1.10 -4.25 -7.02
N ILE A 88 -2.41 -4.43 -6.92
CA ILE A 88 -3.06 -5.75 -7.03
C ILE A 88 -2.87 -6.34 -8.43
N ALA A 89 -3.10 -5.55 -9.48
CA ALA A 89 -2.89 -5.97 -10.86
C ALA A 89 -1.43 -6.39 -11.11
N ALA A 90 -0.47 -5.60 -10.64
CA ALA A 90 0.96 -5.91 -10.76
C ALA A 90 1.29 -7.25 -10.05
N ARG A 91 0.73 -7.50 -8.87
CA ARG A 91 0.89 -8.75 -8.11
C ARG A 91 0.25 -9.96 -8.79
N ARG A 92 -0.84 -9.75 -9.53
CA ARG A 92 -1.48 -10.78 -10.38
C ARG A 92 -0.73 -11.02 -11.69
N GLY A 93 0.32 -10.24 -11.99
CA GLY A 93 1.05 -10.31 -13.25
C GLY A 93 0.33 -9.62 -14.42
N ASP A 94 -0.78 -8.93 -14.16
CA ASP A 94 -1.50 -8.16 -15.18
C ASP A 94 -0.88 -6.77 -15.35
N GLN A 95 0.19 -6.73 -16.13
CA GLN A 95 0.94 -5.50 -16.37
C GLN A 95 0.12 -4.47 -17.14
N VAL A 96 -0.82 -4.90 -17.98
CA VAL A 96 -1.67 -3.99 -18.75
C VAL A 96 -2.60 -3.22 -17.82
N GLN A 97 -3.29 -3.92 -16.91
CA GLN A 97 -4.13 -3.26 -15.92
C GLN A 97 -3.30 -2.44 -14.93
N ALA A 98 -2.13 -2.94 -14.50
CA ALA A 98 -1.26 -2.19 -13.60
C ALA A 98 -0.85 -0.82 -14.18
N GLN A 99 -0.48 -0.77 -15.46
CA GLN A 99 -0.14 0.48 -16.14
C GLN A 99 -1.36 1.39 -16.35
N LYS A 100 -2.54 0.81 -16.62
CA LYS A 100 -3.78 1.58 -16.73
C LYS A 100 -4.10 2.30 -15.41
N HIS A 101 -4.02 1.59 -14.29
CA HIS A 101 -4.25 2.15 -12.96
C HIS A 101 -3.18 3.17 -12.55
N LEU A 102 -1.92 2.94 -12.91
CA LEU A 102 -0.85 3.93 -12.73
C LEU A 102 -1.16 5.24 -13.48
N ALA A 103 -1.63 5.16 -14.73
CA ALA A 103 -2.02 6.32 -15.52
C ALA A 103 -3.25 7.04 -14.93
N ALA A 104 -4.26 6.29 -14.47
CA ALA A 104 -5.46 6.85 -13.84
C ALA A 104 -5.13 7.56 -12.52
N ALA A 105 -4.32 6.95 -11.65
CA ALA A 105 -3.82 7.59 -10.43
C ALA A 105 -3.07 8.90 -10.74
N LYS A 106 -2.23 8.92 -11.79
CA LYS A 106 -1.54 10.14 -12.23
C LYS A 106 -2.51 11.21 -12.72
N ALA A 107 -3.54 10.83 -13.48
CA ALA A 107 -4.54 11.74 -13.99
C ALA A 107 -5.32 12.42 -12.85
N ILE A 108 -5.64 11.69 -11.78
CA ILE A 108 -6.28 12.26 -10.58
C ILE A 108 -5.36 13.29 -9.92
N LEU A 109 -4.07 12.96 -9.71
CA LEU A 109 -3.11 13.91 -9.13
C LEU A 109 -2.93 15.17 -9.97
N ASN A 110 -2.99 15.06 -11.30
CA ASN A 110 -2.86 16.20 -12.21
C ASN A 110 -4.02 17.20 -12.08
N LYS A 111 -5.15 16.82 -11.45
CA LYS A 111 -6.23 17.77 -11.11
C LYS A 111 -5.78 18.81 -10.06
N GLY A 112 -4.76 18.51 -9.26
CA GLY A 112 -4.22 19.42 -8.24
C GLY A 112 -5.08 19.59 -6.99
N THR A 113 -6.12 18.77 -6.81
CA THR A 113 -7.08 18.83 -5.68
C THR A 113 -6.56 18.16 -4.41
N ILE A 114 -5.57 17.27 -4.54
CA ILE A 114 -4.97 16.46 -3.47
C ILE A 114 -3.42 16.49 -3.53
N PRO A 115 -2.78 17.67 -3.50
CA PRO A 115 -1.33 17.80 -3.67
C PRO A 115 -0.52 17.00 -2.64
N GLU A 116 -1.06 16.82 -1.43
CA GLU A 116 -0.46 16.02 -0.37
C GLU A 116 -0.32 14.54 -0.72
N GLN A 117 -1.09 14.03 -1.68
CA GLN A 117 -1.04 12.64 -2.12
C GLN A 117 0.04 12.39 -3.19
N ALA A 118 0.59 13.45 -3.80
CA ALA A 118 1.57 13.33 -4.87
C ALA A 118 2.83 12.57 -4.45
N GLN A 119 3.20 12.66 -3.16
CA GLN A 119 4.36 11.95 -2.59
C GLN A 119 4.21 10.41 -2.59
N PHE A 120 3.00 9.87 -2.73
CA PHE A 120 2.75 8.42 -2.76
C PHE A 120 2.77 7.83 -4.17
N PHE A 121 2.83 8.66 -5.21
CA PHE A 121 2.87 8.20 -6.59
C PHE A 121 4.18 7.50 -6.98
N PRO A 122 5.38 7.98 -6.58
CA PRO A 122 6.63 7.28 -6.87
C PRO A 122 6.66 5.86 -6.31
N TYR A 123 6.03 5.64 -5.15
CA TYR A 123 5.84 4.31 -4.60
C TYR A 123 5.06 3.41 -5.56
N LEU A 124 3.90 3.84 -6.08
CA LEU A 124 3.13 3.05 -7.05
C LEU A 124 3.94 2.72 -8.30
N LYS A 125 4.61 3.72 -8.87
CA LYS A 125 5.48 3.56 -10.06
C LYS A 125 6.55 2.50 -9.81
N GLY A 126 7.26 2.61 -8.68
CA GLY A 126 8.31 1.67 -8.29
C GLY A 126 7.76 0.26 -8.06
N TYR A 127 6.60 0.13 -7.43
CA TYR A 127 5.93 -1.14 -7.17
C TYR A 127 5.55 -1.86 -8.47
N VAL A 128 4.89 -1.16 -9.40
CA VAL A 128 4.49 -1.74 -10.69
C VAL A 128 5.73 -2.18 -11.48
N ALA A 129 6.78 -1.34 -11.54
CA ALA A 129 8.03 -1.70 -12.21
C ALA A 129 8.71 -2.93 -11.59
N PHE A 130 8.71 -3.05 -10.26
CA PHE A 130 9.29 -4.19 -9.56
C PHE A 130 8.64 -5.51 -9.99
N TYR A 131 7.30 -5.55 -10.01
CA TYR A 131 6.56 -6.74 -10.43
C TYR A 131 6.55 -6.96 -11.95
N ALA A 132 6.83 -5.93 -12.75
CA ALA A 132 7.12 -6.06 -14.18
C ALA A 132 8.53 -6.64 -14.45
N GLY A 133 9.39 -6.74 -13.43
CA GLY A 133 10.78 -7.19 -13.57
C GLY A 133 11.77 -6.10 -14.01
N ASP A 134 11.32 -4.85 -14.17
CA ASP A 134 12.20 -3.71 -14.43
C ASP A 134 12.75 -3.15 -13.11
N TYR A 135 13.75 -3.85 -12.58
CA TYR A 135 14.34 -3.51 -11.28
C TYR A 135 15.11 -2.17 -11.29
N LYS A 136 15.55 -1.68 -12.45
CA LYS A 136 16.17 -0.35 -12.55
C LYS A 136 15.12 0.75 -12.40
N ALA A 137 14.01 0.65 -13.13
CA ALA A 137 12.90 1.59 -12.98
C ALA A 137 12.23 1.48 -11.61
N ALA A 138 12.16 0.27 -11.04
CA ALA A 138 11.68 0.06 -9.68
C ALA A 138 12.51 0.86 -8.67
N LEU A 139 13.84 0.75 -8.73
CA LEU A 139 14.73 1.46 -7.84
C LEU A 139 14.62 2.98 -8.00
N GLU A 140 14.51 3.49 -9.23
CA GLU A 140 14.30 4.92 -9.49
C GLU A 140 13.02 5.44 -8.83
N GLY A 141 11.90 4.75 -9.03
CA GLY A 141 10.61 5.12 -8.44
C GLY A 141 10.62 5.03 -6.91
N LEU A 142 11.18 3.95 -6.36
CA LEU A 142 11.25 3.73 -4.92
C LEU A 142 12.19 4.72 -4.23
N ASN A 143 13.29 5.17 -4.86
CA ASN A 143 14.18 6.20 -4.31
C ASN A 143 13.53 7.59 -4.25
N GLN A 144 12.50 7.85 -5.06
CA GLN A 144 11.70 9.08 -5.01
C GLN A 144 10.52 8.98 -4.04
N ALA A 145 10.22 7.78 -3.51
CA ALA A 145 9.21 7.59 -2.47
C ALA A 145 9.77 7.95 -1.08
N ASN A 146 8.91 7.88 -0.05
CA ASN A 146 9.33 8.13 1.33
C ASN A 146 10.39 7.13 1.80
N GLN A 147 11.65 7.56 1.88
CA GLN A 147 12.79 6.73 2.27
C GLN A 147 12.77 6.29 3.75
N ASN A 148 11.91 6.92 4.57
CA ASN A 148 11.73 6.56 5.97
C ASN A 148 10.62 5.52 6.18
N ASP A 149 9.86 5.19 5.13
CA ASP A 149 8.85 4.13 5.20
C ASP A 149 9.54 2.76 5.16
N PRO A 150 9.36 1.90 6.19
CA PRO A 150 10.06 0.63 6.26
C PRO A 150 9.62 -0.37 5.18
N PHE A 151 8.41 -0.25 4.66
CA PHE A 151 7.96 -1.04 3.52
C PHE A 151 8.74 -0.66 2.25
N ILE A 152 8.91 0.65 2.01
CA ILE A 152 9.72 1.15 0.88
C ILE A 152 11.17 0.68 1.03
N GLN A 153 11.73 0.72 2.24
CA GLN A 153 13.07 0.19 2.50
C GLN A 153 13.17 -1.30 2.18
N CYS A 154 12.20 -2.12 2.57
CA CYS A 154 12.14 -3.53 2.18
C CYS A 154 12.09 -3.70 0.66
N MET A 155 11.25 -2.94 -0.05
CA MET A 155 11.16 -3.04 -1.50
C MET A 155 12.46 -2.63 -2.20
N ILE A 156 13.15 -1.60 -1.71
CA ILE A 156 14.48 -1.22 -2.22
C ILE A 156 15.47 -2.35 -1.98
N GLY A 157 15.46 -2.96 -0.79
CA GLY A 157 16.29 -4.13 -0.47
C GLY A 157 16.04 -5.30 -1.43
N GLN A 158 14.76 -5.65 -1.66
CA GLN A 158 14.37 -6.69 -2.63
C GLN A 158 14.81 -6.36 -4.05
N THR A 159 14.75 -5.07 -4.43
CA THR A 159 15.18 -4.60 -5.74
C THR A 159 16.69 -4.76 -5.92
N TYR A 160 17.48 -4.41 -4.90
CA TYR A 160 18.93 -4.64 -4.93
C TYR A 160 19.30 -6.12 -5.00
N GLU A 161 18.59 -7.01 -4.29
CA GLU A 161 18.80 -8.46 -4.43
C GLU A 161 18.59 -8.91 -5.88
N LYS A 162 17.53 -8.43 -6.52
CA LYS A 162 17.21 -8.75 -7.92
C LYS A 162 18.22 -8.18 -8.91
N LEU A 163 18.88 -7.07 -8.57
CA LEU A 163 19.99 -6.48 -9.32
C LEU A 163 21.35 -7.13 -9.01
N GLY A 164 21.43 -8.03 -8.02
CA GLY A 164 22.65 -8.72 -7.61
C GLY A 164 23.50 -7.98 -6.56
N ASP A 165 23.07 -6.82 -6.08
CA ASP A 165 23.77 -6.02 -5.06
C ASP A 165 23.33 -6.44 -3.65
N LYS A 166 23.91 -7.54 -3.17
CA LYS A 166 23.55 -8.11 -1.85
C LYS A 166 23.90 -7.20 -0.68
N GLU A 167 24.97 -6.42 -0.78
CA GLU A 167 25.42 -5.55 0.30
C GLU A 167 24.43 -4.42 0.55
N LYS A 168 23.99 -3.74 -0.52
CA LYS A 168 22.94 -2.73 -0.41
C LYS A 168 21.61 -3.32 0.02
N ALA A 169 21.26 -4.50 -0.46
CA ALA A 169 20.04 -5.18 -0.01
C ALA A 169 20.01 -5.34 1.52
N LEU A 170 21.10 -5.86 2.10
CA LEU A 170 21.22 -6.04 3.55
C LEU A 170 21.20 -4.71 4.31
N GLU A 171 21.79 -3.63 3.77
CA GLU A 171 21.71 -2.30 4.38
C GLU A 171 20.26 -1.84 4.55
N TYR A 172 19.45 -1.95 3.49
CA TYR A 172 18.06 -1.53 3.53
C TYR A 172 17.19 -2.44 4.40
N TYR A 173 17.45 -3.75 4.43
CA TYR A 173 16.79 -4.64 5.36
C TYR A 173 17.11 -4.31 6.82
N ARG A 174 18.36 -3.94 7.15
CA ARG A 174 18.69 -3.48 8.52
C ARG A 174 17.86 -2.25 8.90
N LYS A 175 17.77 -1.25 8.01
CA LYS A 175 16.93 -0.05 8.25
C LYS A 175 15.47 -0.43 8.52
N ALA A 176 14.89 -1.26 7.66
CA ALA A 176 13.50 -1.68 7.78
C ALA A 176 13.22 -2.46 9.09
N SER A 177 14.17 -3.29 9.53
CA SER A 177 14.05 -4.10 10.75
C SER A 177 14.00 -3.29 12.05
N MET A 178 14.46 -2.04 12.01
CA MET A 178 14.51 -1.13 13.17
C MET A 178 13.23 -0.29 13.34
N ALA A 179 12.24 -0.44 12.46
CA ALA A 179 10.99 0.31 12.57
C ALA A 179 10.22 -0.05 13.85
N ALA A 180 9.69 0.97 14.52
CA ALA A 180 8.92 0.85 15.77
C ALA A 180 7.44 1.27 15.62
N SER A 181 7.03 1.73 14.43
CA SER A 181 5.65 2.14 14.18
C SER A 181 4.69 0.95 14.19
N HIS A 182 3.47 1.15 14.68
CA HIS A 182 2.41 0.14 14.71
C HIS A 182 1.44 0.39 13.57
N ASN A 183 1.90 0.19 12.33
CA ASN A 183 1.12 0.41 11.10
C ASN A 183 1.39 -0.72 10.09
N PRO A 184 0.60 -0.85 9.02
CA PRO A 184 0.77 -1.95 8.06
C PRO A 184 2.17 -2.03 7.43
N ALA A 185 2.78 -0.87 7.16
CA ALA A 185 4.12 -0.82 6.58
C ALA A 185 5.16 -1.52 7.46
N ALA A 186 5.20 -1.19 8.75
CA ALA A 186 6.11 -1.85 9.71
C ALA A 186 5.70 -3.30 9.99
N ALA A 187 4.40 -3.60 10.01
CA ALA A 187 3.87 -4.94 10.21
C ALA A 187 4.37 -5.93 9.16
N TYR A 188 4.45 -5.51 7.89
CA TYR A 188 5.12 -6.29 6.84
C TYR A 188 6.65 -6.24 6.98
N ALA A 189 7.21 -5.03 7.07
CA ALA A 189 8.63 -4.81 6.84
C ALA A 189 9.54 -5.41 7.92
N VAL A 190 9.16 -5.29 9.19
CA VAL A 190 9.98 -5.75 10.32
C VAL A 190 10.21 -7.27 10.29
N PRO A 191 9.17 -8.13 10.25
CA PRO A 191 9.37 -9.58 10.19
C PRO A 191 10.04 -10.01 8.89
N PHE A 192 9.66 -9.41 7.75
CA PHE A 192 10.29 -9.71 6.45
C PHE A 192 11.79 -9.44 6.47
N ALA A 193 12.18 -8.24 6.91
CA ALA A 193 13.57 -7.83 6.98
C ALA A 193 14.39 -8.69 7.96
N LYS A 194 13.84 -9.03 9.14
CA LYS A 194 14.50 -9.92 10.09
C LYS A 194 14.80 -11.30 9.49
N LYS A 195 13.85 -11.88 8.74
CA LYS A 195 14.04 -13.14 8.02
C LYS A 195 15.11 -13.04 6.91
N LYS A 196 15.29 -11.87 6.30
CA LYS A 196 16.33 -11.63 5.30
C LYS A 196 17.74 -11.46 5.91
N LEU A 197 17.82 -11.13 7.19
CA LEU A 197 19.07 -10.91 7.92
C LEU A 197 19.55 -12.14 8.71
N SER A 198 18.69 -13.14 8.88
CA SER A 198 19.01 -14.44 9.49
C SER A 198 19.59 -15.41 8.48
#